data_AF-A0A9D8WRF4-F1
#
_entry.id   AF-A0A9D8WRF4-F1
#
_cell.length_a   1.000
_cell.length_b   1.000
_cell.length_c   1.000
_cell.angle_alpha   90.00
_cell.angle_beta   90.00
_cell.angle_gamma   90.00
#
_symmetry.space_group_name_H-M   'P 1'
#
loop_
_entity.id
_entity.type
_entity.pdbx_description
1 polymer ?
#
loop_
_entity_poly.entity_id
_entity_poly.type
_entity_poly.pdbx_seq_one_letter_code
_entity_poly.pdbx_strand_id
1 'polypeptide(L)'
;MKLTKVLIASITLLVSGSFVFAQQQSVKKGSNNSKYSETETSVENEYLNDVDGDIIMSLANSDELDNKLVALQYLQNAIEDGNTSDTVIQALDQLAGEGLTTQSRTNGRVINNFPEIRRQACLLLAKVPTEHSKNTLVSIALADNEPMVMAAAVQSLGVIGINDNDEVVDAIAFANRKNQVLNPTSSLALEVLNAFEALADVTENKKTMIDAIARISTDYHYVTPVRQKAYKLLKQLSNNANQNKSNNKQSDNGK
;
A
#
# COMPACT_ATOMS: atom_id res chain seq x y z
N MET A 1 26.04 52.05 -8.65
CA MET A 1 26.05 53.38 -9.32
C MET A 1 26.14 53.12 -10.82
N LYS A 2 25.28 53.58 -11.73
CA LYS A 2 24.14 54.51 -11.73
C LYS A 2 23.19 54.07 -12.88
N LEU A 3 21.89 54.25 -12.67
CA LEU A 3 20.87 54.29 -13.72
C LEU A 3 21.05 55.55 -14.58
N THR A 4 20.63 55.50 -15.84
CA THR A 4 19.94 56.62 -16.48
C THR A 4 19.00 56.15 -17.59
N LYS A 5 17.71 56.48 -17.42
CA LYS A 5 16.65 56.49 -18.44
C LYS A 5 16.72 57.84 -19.17
N VAL A 6 16.45 57.87 -20.48
CA VAL A 6 15.82 59.03 -21.15
C VAL A 6 14.92 58.54 -22.30
N LEU A 7 13.74 59.16 -22.36
CA LEU A 7 12.58 59.00 -23.23
C LEU A 7 12.62 60.08 -24.35
N ILE A 8 11.84 59.92 -25.44
CA ILE A 8 11.19 60.92 -26.35
C ILE A 8 11.08 60.22 -27.74
N ALA A 9 9.94 59.74 -28.25
CA ALA A 9 8.65 60.33 -28.63
C ALA A 9 8.58 60.88 -30.08
N SER A 10 7.66 60.26 -30.85
CA SER A 10 6.78 60.83 -31.89
C SER A 10 7.28 60.97 -33.35
N ILE A 11 6.61 60.30 -34.31
CA ILE A 11 5.67 60.92 -35.30
C ILE A 11 5.15 59.86 -36.29
N THR A 12 3.85 59.94 -36.52
CA THR A 12 2.91 59.12 -37.30
C THR A 12 2.96 59.41 -38.82
N LEU A 13 2.74 58.42 -39.70
CA LEU A 13 1.85 58.58 -40.87
C LEU A 13 1.39 57.24 -41.48
N LEU A 14 0.11 57.21 -41.85
CA LEU A 14 -0.70 56.11 -42.37
C LEU A 14 -0.36 55.69 -43.81
N VAL A 15 -0.47 54.39 -44.12
CA VAL A 15 -1.14 53.94 -45.36
C VAL A 15 -1.95 52.68 -45.07
N SER A 16 -3.24 52.78 -45.39
CA SER A 16 -4.31 51.79 -45.38
C SER A 16 -4.15 50.69 -46.42
N GLY A 17 -4.50 49.45 -46.06
CA GLY A 17 -4.71 48.34 -46.99
C GLY A 17 -5.58 47.27 -46.33
N SER A 18 -6.84 47.19 -46.76
CA SER A 18 -7.89 46.36 -46.21
C SER A 18 -7.81 44.88 -46.63
N PHE A 19 -8.54 44.06 -45.85
CA PHE A 19 -9.03 42.69 -46.11
C PHE A 19 -8.11 41.54 -45.69
N VAL A 20 -8.48 40.84 -44.61
CA VAL A 20 -9.28 39.60 -44.64
C VAL A 20 -9.83 39.32 -43.23
N PHE A 21 -11.11 38.99 -43.17
CA PHE A 21 -11.87 38.65 -41.98
C PHE A 21 -11.53 37.20 -41.57
N ALA A 22 -10.80 37.02 -40.48
CA ALA A 22 -10.71 35.73 -39.77
C ALA A 22 -11.39 35.93 -38.42
N GLN A 23 -12.59 35.38 -38.28
CA GLN A 23 -13.38 35.42 -37.06
C GLN A 23 -12.77 34.46 -36.02
N GLN A 24 -11.80 34.94 -35.26
CA GLN A 24 -11.31 34.29 -34.04
C GLN A 24 -12.26 34.65 -32.89
N GLN A 25 -13.02 33.66 -32.43
CA GLN A 25 -13.89 33.79 -31.28
C GLN A 25 -13.05 33.76 -30.00
N SER A 26 -12.46 34.91 -29.64
CA SER A 26 -11.84 35.12 -28.34
C SER A 26 -12.92 35.28 -27.27
N VAL A 27 -13.17 34.23 -26.50
CA VAL A 27 -13.96 34.34 -25.26
C VAL A 27 -13.15 35.13 -24.24
N LYS A 28 -13.73 36.24 -23.78
CA LYS A 28 -13.14 37.19 -22.85
C LYS A 28 -12.83 36.54 -21.52
N LYS A 29 -11.57 36.68 -21.09
CA LYS A 29 -11.07 36.37 -19.76
C LYS A 29 -11.71 37.31 -18.73
N GLY A 30 -12.76 36.83 -18.06
CA GLY A 30 -13.28 37.42 -16.83
C GLY A 30 -12.41 37.00 -15.66
N SER A 31 -11.72 37.95 -15.05
CA SER A 31 -10.99 37.78 -13.80
C SER A 31 -11.97 37.50 -12.66
N ASN A 32 -11.99 36.28 -12.15
CA ASN A 32 -12.41 35.98 -10.78
C ASN A 32 -11.53 34.87 -10.21
N ASN A 33 -11.10 35.11 -8.98
CA ASN A 33 -10.18 34.32 -8.19
C ASN A 33 -10.92 33.11 -7.60
N SER A 34 -10.65 31.87 -8.05
CA SER A 34 -11.04 30.67 -7.31
C SER A 34 -10.19 29.45 -7.68
N LYS A 35 -9.52 28.97 -6.63
CA LYS A 35 -8.66 27.82 -6.49
C LYS A 35 -9.50 26.52 -6.48
N TYR A 36 -9.89 25.99 -7.64
CA TYR A 36 -10.31 24.58 -7.82
C TYR A 36 -10.11 24.23 -9.30
N SER A 37 -9.05 23.48 -9.59
CA SER A 37 -8.95 22.70 -10.83
C SER A 37 -9.57 21.34 -10.50
N GLU A 38 -10.90 21.28 -10.45
CA GLU A 38 -11.56 19.99 -10.63
C GLU A 38 -11.30 19.60 -12.08
N THR A 39 -10.54 18.53 -12.27
CA THR A 39 -10.34 17.91 -13.56
C THR A 39 -11.70 17.42 -14.02
N GLU A 40 -12.35 18.13 -14.94
CA GLU A 40 -13.62 17.66 -15.50
C GLU A 40 -13.39 16.34 -16.25
N THR A 41 -13.80 15.23 -15.67
CA THR A 41 -13.75 13.90 -16.28
C THR A 41 -14.88 13.79 -17.30
N SER A 42 -14.55 13.35 -18.53
CA SER A 42 -15.55 13.11 -19.58
C SER A 42 -16.51 11.99 -19.17
N VAL A 43 -17.79 12.12 -19.49
CA VAL A 43 -18.81 11.09 -19.19
C VAL A 43 -18.48 9.72 -19.79
N GLU A 44 -17.76 9.70 -20.92
CA GLU A 44 -17.25 8.48 -21.55
C GLU A 44 -16.15 7.82 -20.72
N ASN A 45 -15.27 8.61 -20.09
CA ASN A 45 -14.21 8.07 -19.23
C ASN A 45 -14.82 7.48 -17.96
N GLU A 46 -15.82 8.15 -17.38
CA GLU A 46 -16.55 7.61 -16.22
C GLU A 46 -17.25 6.30 -16.56
N TYR A 47 -17.96 6.25 -17.70
CA TYR A 47 -18.64 5.04 -18.15
C TYR A 47 -17.69 3.87 -18.45
N LEU A 48 -16.53 4.13 -19.08
CA LEU A 48 -15.54 3.09 -19.36
C LEU A 48 -14.89 2.53 -18.09
N ASN A 49 -14.60 3.40 -17.11
CA ASN A 49 -14.08 2.97 -15.81
C ASN A 49 -15.08 2.07 -15.06
N ASP A 50 -16.38 2.40 -15.12
CA ASP A 50 -17.45 1.57 -14.54
C ASP A 50 -17.54 0.20 -15.22
N VAL A 51 -17.49 0.15 -16.56
CA VAL A 51 -17.54 -1.11 -17.31
C VAL A 51 -16.32 -1.99 -17.00
N ASP A 52 -15.12 -1.42 -16.94
CA ASP A 52 -13.90 -2.16 -16.58
C ASP A 52 -13.97 -2.69 -15.14
N GLY A 53 -14.52 -1.88 -14.21
CA GLY A 53 -14.78 -2.29 -12.83
C GLY A 53 -15.75 -3.46 -12.72
N ASP A 54 -16.86 -3.44 -13.47
CA ASP A 54 -17.85 -4.52 -13.51
C ASP A 54 -17.26 -5.82 -14.07
N ILE A 55 -16.44 -5.73 -15.12
CA ILE A 55 -15.75 -6.90 -15.70
C ILE A 55 -14.78 -7.50 -14.68
N ILE A 56 -13.96 -6.67 -14.04
CA ILE A 56 -13.01 -7.11 -13.00
C ILE A 56 -13.76 -7.81 -11.86
N MET A 57 -14.85 -7.21 -11.38
CA MET A 57 -15.65 -7.76 -10.29
C MET A 57 -16.32 -9.07 -10.70
N SER A 58 -16.84 -9.18 -11.93
CA SER A 58 -17.41 -10.41 -12.47
C SER A 58 -16.38 -11.54 -12.49
N LEU A 59 -15.17 -11.26 -12.97
CA LEU A 59 -14.07 -12.23 -12.99
C LEU A 59 -13.60 -12.61 -11.59
N ALA A 60 -13.53 -11.65 -10.66
CA ALA A 60 -13.14 -11.91 -9.27
C ALA A 60 -14.15 -12.80 -8.53
N ASN A 61 -15.45 -12.61 -8.80
CA ASN A 61 -16.54 -13.36 -8.20
C ASN A 61 -16.79 -14.75 -8.82
N SER A 62 -16.18 -15.05 -9.97
CA SER A 62 -16.27 -16.38 -10.59
C SER A 62 -15.74 -17.47 -9.67
N ASP A 63 -16.35 -18.67 -9.68
CA ASP A 63 -15.80 -19.84 -8.98
C ASP A 63 -14.57 -20.44 -9.69
N GLU A 64 -14.39 -20.15 -10.99
CA GLU A 64 -13.29 -20.65 -11.81
C GLU A 64 -11.96 -19.94 -11.53
N LEU A 65 -10.90 -20.74 -11.32
CA LEU A 65 -9.54 -20.24 -11.04
C LEU A 65 -9.00 -19.34 -12.16
N ASP A 66 -9.20 -19.72 -13.42
CA ASP A 66 -8.65 -19.00 -14.57
C ASP A 66 -9.21 -17.58 -14.67
N ASN A 67 -10.50 -17.39 -14.36
CA ASN A 67 -11.12 -16.08 -14.33
C ASN A 67 -10.53 -15.21 -13.22
N LYS A 68 -10.25 -15.77 -12.05
CA LYS A 68 -9.60 -15.05 -10.94
C LYS A 68 -8.17 -14.65 -11.28
N LEU A 69 -7.42 -15.50 -12.00
CA LEU A 69 -6.08 -15.15 -12.48
C LEU A 69 -6.12 -13.97 -13.47
N VAL A 70 -7.11 -13.96 -14.36
CA VAL A 70 -7.32 -12.83 -15.27
C VAL A 70 -7.74 -11.56 -14.50
N ALA A 71 -8.61 -11.69 -13.49
CA ALA A 71 -8.97 -10.58 -12.62
C ALA A 71 -7.75 -9.96 -11.95
N LEU A 72 -6.83 -10.78 -11.41
CA LEU A 72 -5.58 -10.31 -10.79
C LEU A 72 -4.68 -9.57 -11.79
N GLN A 73 -4.63 -10.00 -13.05
CA GLN A 73 -3.87 -9.30 -14.09
C GLN A 73 -4.47 -7.93 -14.39
N TYR A 74 -5.80 -7.83 -14.54
CA TYR A 74 -6.46 -6.55 -14.73
C TYR A 74 -6.28 -5.63 -13.53
N LEU A 75 -6.42 -6.15 -12.31
CA LEU A 75 -6.21 -5.40 -11.07
C LEU A 75 -4.76 -4.91 -10.95
N GLN A 76 -3.79 -5.74 -11.30
CA GLN A 76 -2.39 -5.33 -11.31
C GLN A 76 -2.16 -4.16 -12.27
N ASN A 77 -2.65 -4.26 -13.50
CA ASN A 77 -2.52 -3.19 -14.49
C ASN A 77 -3.22 -1.92 -14.03
N ALA A 78 -4.45 -2.03 -13.52
CA ALA A 78 -5.22 -0.89 -13.01
C ALA A 78 -4.45 -0.14 -11.91
N ILE A 79 -3.88 -0.85 -10.94
CA ILE A 79 -3.10 -0.24 -9.85
C ILE A 79 -1.80 0.38 -10.39
N GLU A 80 -1.14 -0.26 -11.36
CA GLU A 80 0.07 0.26 -12.00
C GLU A 80 -0.20 1.54 -12.79
N ASP A 81 -1.40 1.67 -13.36
CA ASP A 81 -1.90 2.88 -14.01
C ASP A 81 -2.44 3.93 -13.00
N GLY A 82 -2.40 3.62 -11.71
CA GLY A 82 -2.82 4.52 -10.62
C GLY A 82 -4.32 4.49 -10.31
N ASN A 83 -5.07 3.54 -10.87
CA ASN A 83 -6.47 3.35 -10.53
C ASN A 83 -6.60 2.61 -9.18
N THR A 84 -7.02 3.36 -8.17
CA THR A 84 -7.33 2.86 -6.82
C THR A 84 -8.80 3.06 -6.47
N SER A 85 -9.70 2.90 -7.44
CA SER A 85 -11.14 3.02 -7.24
C SER A 85 -11.66 2.03 -6.19
N ASP A 86 -12.81 2.34 -5.59
CA ASP A 86 -13.47 1.45 -4.64
C ASP A 86 -13.77 0.08 -5.26
N THR A 87 -14.07 0.01 -6.55
CA THR A 87 -14.31 -1.26 -7.27
C THR A 87 -13.04 -2.13 -7.36
N VAL A 88 -11.89 -1.52 -7.63
CA VAL A 88 -10.58 -2.21 -7.63
C VAL A 88 -10.25 -2.73 -6.24
N ILE A 89 -10.44 -1.91 -5.20
CA ILE A 89 -10.18 -2.30 -3.81
C ILE A 89 -11.11 -3.43 -3.37
N GLN A 90 -12.41 -3.33 -3.66
CA GLN A 90 -13.39 -4.37 -3.34
C GLN A 90 -13.08 -5.70 -4.03
N ALA A 91 -12.65 -5.66 -5.30
CA ALA A 91 -12.27 -6.88 -6.01
C ALA A 91 -11.00 -7.51 -5.41
N LEU A 92 -10.03 -6.69 -4.97
CA LEU A 92 -8.87 -7.18 -4.23
C LEU A 92 -9.25 -7.79 -2.87
N ASP A 93 -10.14 -7.15 -2.10
CA ASP A 93 -10.62 -7.71 -0.83
C ASP A 93 -11.28 -9.08 -1.04
N GLN A 94 -12.11 -9.19 -2.08
CA GLN A 94 -12.79 -10.43 -2.44
C GLN A 94 -11.78 -11.54 -2.73
N LEU A 95 -10.76 -11.27 -3.56
CA LEU A 95 -9.73 -12.23 -3.93
C LEU A 95 -8.77 -12.54 -2.77
N ALA A 96 -8.47 -11.57 -1.91
CA ALA A 96 -7.64 -11.75 -0.73
C ALA A 96 -8.36 -12.58 0.35
N GLY A 97 -9.69 -12.47 0.40
CA GLY A 97 -10.60 -13.22 1.27
C GLY A 97 -11.08 -14.57 0.73
N GLU A 98 -10.64 -14.97 -0.46
CA GLU A 98 -11.09 -16.15 -1.21
C GLU A 98 -10.95 -17.45 -0.41
N GLY A 99 -12.06 -18.14 -0.11
CA GLY A 99 -12.07 -19.36 0.70
C GLY A 99 -11.89 -19.14 2.20
N LEU A 100 -11.81 -17.88 2.66
CA LEU A 100 -11.74 -17.46 4.07
C LEU A 100 -12.97 -16.65 4.47
N THR A 101 -13.02 -15.37 4.10
CA THR A 101 -14.15 -14.48 4.35
C THR A 101 -15.24 -14.66 3.28
N THR A 102 -14.84 -15.07 2.08
CA THR A 102 -15.74 -15.38 0.97
C THR A 102 -15.66 -16.86 0.63
N GLN A 103 -16.65 -17.64 1.05
CA GLN A 103 -16.65 -19.09 0.87
C GLN A 103 -17.75 -19.54 -0.09
N SER A 104 -17.34 -20.16 -1.18
CA SER A 104 -18.21 -20.94 -2.06
C SER A 104 -18.14 -22.42 -1.64
N ARG A 105 -19.30 -23.05 -1.49
CA ARG A 105 -19.40 -24.42 -0.95
C ARG A 105 -20.20 -25.33 -1.86
N THR A 106 -19.69 -26.53 -2.07
CA THR A 106 -20.41 -27.63 -2.73
C THR A 106 -20.36 -28.87 -1.86
N ASN A 107 -21.53 -29.45 -1.55
CA ASN A 107 -21.65 -30.61 -0.65
C ASN A 107 -20.91 -30.42 0.69
N GLY A 108 -20.98 -29.20 1.25
CA GLY A 108 -20.35 -28.83 2.52
C GLY A 108 -18.84 -28.55 2.46
N ARG A 109 -18.17 -28.78 1.33
CA ARG A 109 -16.74 -28.49 1.15
C ARG A 109 -16.56 -27.09 0.56
N VAL A 110 -15.58 -26.35 1.06
CA VAL A 110 -15.15 -25.09 0.43
C VAL A 110 -14.44 -25.44 -0.87
N ILE A 111 -14.99 -24.97 -2.00
CA ILE A 111 -14.46 -25.28 -3.34
C ILE A 111 -13.51 -24.20 -3.86
N ASN A 112 -13.60 -23.00 -3.28
CA ASN A 112 -12.88 -21.83 -3.74
C ASN A 112 -11.67 -21.52 -2.82
N ASN A 113 -10.95 -22.56 -2.40
CA ASN A 113 -9.73 -22.37 -1.61
C ASN A 113 -8.53 -22.25 -2.56
N PHE A 114 -8.20 -21.02 -2.96
CA PHE A 114 -7.10 -20.72 -3.87
C PHE A 114 -6.02 -19.87 -3.18
N PRO A 115 -5.04 -20.49 -2.49
CA PRO A 115 -4.02 -19.76 -1.75
C PRO A 115 -3.19 -18.81 -2.62
N GLU A 116 -2.91 -19.17 -3.87
CA GLU A 116 -2.14 -18.32 -4.78
C GLU A 116 -2.90 -17.04 -5.17
N ILE A 117 -4.23 -17.12 -5.32
CA ILE A 117 -5.08 -15.96 -5.56
C ILE A 117 -5.03 -15.01 -4.35
N ARG A 118 -5.23 -15.55 -3.13
CA ARG A 118 -5.12 -14.75 -1.90
C ARG A 118 -3.74 -14.10 -1.75
N ARG A 119 -2.68 -14.86 -2.01
CA ARG A 119 -1.30 -14.37 -1.93
C ARG A 119 -1.06 -13.17 -2.85
N GLN A 120 -1.47 -13.26 -4.11
CA GLN A 120 -1.29 -12.18 -5.08
C GLN A 120 -2.14 -10.96 -4.74
N ALA A 121 -3.39 -11.16 -4.32
CA ALA A 121 -4.26 -10.07 -3.88
C ALA A 121 -3.69 -9.31 -2.68
N CYS A 122 -3.11 -10.00 -1.68
CA CYS A 122 -2.42 -9.35 -0.57
C CYS A 122 -1.29 -8.41 -1.04
N LEU A 123 -0.45 -8.88 -1.97
CA LEU A 123 0.65 -8.08 -2.51
C LEU A 123 0.17 -6.86 -3.29
N LEU A 124 -0.96 -6.98 -3.99
CA LEU A 124 -1.58 -5.87 -4.70
C LEU A 124 -2.23 -4.86 -3.74
N LEU A 125 -2.88 -5.31 -2.66
CA LEU A 125 -3.40 -4.44 -1.60
C LEU A 125 -2.30 -3.58 -0.98
N ALA A 126 -1.07 -4.10 -0.87
CA ALA A 126 0.09 -3.33 -0.37
C ALA A 126 0.41 -2.09 -1.22
N LYS A 127 0.10 -2.13 -2.53
CA LYS A 127 0.31 -1.02 -3.45
C LYS A 127 -0.74 0.09 -3.28
N VAL A 128 -1.79 -0.15 -2.50
CA VAL A 128 -2.85 0.81 -2.17
C VAL A 128 -2.84 1.06 -0.65
N PRO A 129 -1.89 1.87 -0.14
CA PRO A 129 -1.63 2.00 1.29
C PRO A 129 -2.72 2.84 1.98
N THR A 130 -3.77 2.16 2.44
CA THR A 130 -4.90 2.75 3.17
C THR A 130 -5.14 2.01 4.48
N GLU A 131 -5.84 2.65 5.42
CA GLU A 131 -6.34 2.01 6.65
C GLU A 131 -7.13 0.73 6.35
N HIS A 132 -7.95 0.78 5.29
CA HIS A 132 -8.76 -0.34 4.84
C HIS A 132 -7.89 -1.52 4.38
N SER A 133 -6.95 -1.29 3.46
CA SER A 133 -6.02 -2.32 2.99
C SER A 133 -5.23 -2.94 4.14
N LYS A 134 -4.76 -2.12 5.09
CA LYS A 134 -4.08 -2.60 6.31
C LYS A 134 -4.99 -3.50 7.14
N ASN A 135 -6.24 -3.12 7.37
CA ASN A 135 -7.19 -3.92 8.15
C ASN A 135 -7.54 -5.25 7.46
N THR A 136 -7.69 -5.26 6.13
CA THR A 136 -7.86 -6.49 5.34
C THR A 136 -6.66 -7.41 5.51
N LEU A 137 -5.44 -6.89 5.37
CA LEU A 137 -4.21 -7.68 5.50
C LEU A 137 -3.98 -8.21 6.92
N VAL A 138 -4.30 -7.44 7.96
CA VAL A 138 -4.29 -7.91 9.36
C VAL A 138 -5.23 -9.10 9.51
N SER A 139 -6.45 -9.00 8.99
CA SER A 139 -7.44 -10.07 9.07
C SER A 139 -6.94 -11.35 8.41
N ILE A 140 -6.32 -11.25 7.23
CA ILE A 140 -5.76 -12.38 6.50
C ILE A 140 -4.56 -12.99 7.25
N ALA A 141 -3.64 -12.17 7.75
CA ALA A 141 -2.47 -12.66 8.50
C ALA A 141 -2.86 -13.48 9.74
N LEU A 142 -3.98 -13.15 10.38
CA LEU A 142 -4.49 -13.84 11.56
C LEU A 142 -5.32 -15.11 11.22
N ALA A 143 -6.11 -15.03 10.16
CA ALA A 143 -7.11 -16.04 9.81
C ALA A 143 -6.59 -17.14 8.88
N ASP A 144 -5.66 -16.83 7.98
CA ASP A 144 -5.16 -17.81 7.01
C ASP A 144 -4.40 -18.95 7.70
N ASN A 145 -4.43 -20.11 7.05
CA ASN A 145 -3.75 -21.32 7.48
C ASN A 145 -2.56 -21.67 6.57
N GLU A 146 -2.45 -21.03 5.41
CA GLU A 146 -1.38 -21.23 4.44
C GLU A 146 -0.21 -20.28 4.74
N PRO A 147 0.97 -20.79 5.17
CA PRO A 147 2.09 -19.93 5.55
C PRO A 147 2.55 -18.98 4.45
N MET A 148 2.40 -19.37 3.17
CA MET A 148 2.74 -18.53 2.03
C MET A 148 1.83 -17.29 1.90
N VAL A 149 0.55 -17.41 2.24
CA VAL A 149 -0.39 -16.28 2.20
C VAL A 149 -0.16 -15.39 3.42
N MET A 150 0.03 -15.98 4.59
CA MET A 150 0.41 -15.24 5.80
C MET A 150 1.70 -14.42 5.56
N ALA A 151 2.70 -15.00 4.90
CA ALA A 151 3.96 -14.31 4.59
C ALA A 151 3.73 -13.10 3.68
N ALA A 152 2.91 -13.25 2.63
CA ALA A 152 2.55 -12.14 1.75
C ALA A 152 1.77 -11.04 2.50
N ALA A 153 0.83 -11.41 3.37
CA ALA A 153 0.09 -10.44 4.18
C ALA A 153 1.01 -9.67 5.14
N VAL A 154 1.90 -10.38 5.86
CA VAL A 154 2.89 -9.77 6.75
C VAL A 154 3.86 -8.84 6.00
N GLN A 155 4.37 -9.29 4.85
CA GLN A 155 5.20 -8.47 3.98
C GLN A 155 4.46 -7.18 3.57
N SER A 156 3.21 -7.33 3.14
CA SER A 156 2.35 -6.22 2.69
C SER A 156 2.08 -5.21 3.80
N LEU A 157 1.86 -5.68 5.03
CA LEU A 157 1.72 -4.81 6.21
C LEU A 157 2.99 -3.99 6.47
N GLY A 158 4.16 -4.61 6.35
CA GLY A 158 5.44 -3.91 6.44
C GLY A 158 5.63 -2.85 5.35
N VAL A 159 5.15 -3.12 4.13
CA VAL A 159 5.19 -2.16 3.01
C VAL A 159 4.25 -0.99 3.23
N ILE A 160 3.03 -1.23 3.73
CA ILE A 160 2.05 -0.16 4.00
C ILE A 160 2.56 0.77 5.11
N GLY A 161 3.20 0.22 6.15
CA GLY A 161 3.88 1.01 7.18
C GLY A 161 2.96 1.70 8.19
N ILE A 162 1.64 1.49 8.10
CA ILE A 162 0.65 2.00 9.05
C ILE A 162 0.61 1.07 10.28
N ASN A 163 0.73 1.64 11.48
CA ASN A 163 0.77 0.87 12.73
C ASN A 163 0.29 1.71 13.93
N ASP A 164 -0.98 2.11 13.90
CA ASP A 164 -1.58 2.86 14.99
C ASP A 164 -1.74 1.98 16.24
N ASN A 165 -1.32 2.51 17.40
CA ASN A 165 -1.36 1.80 18.69
C ASN A 165 -0.66 0.42 18.68
N ASP A 166 0.36 0.25 17.84
CA ASP A 166 1.12 -1.00 17.68
C ASP A 166 0.32 -2.23 17.22
N GLU A 167 -0.91 -2.04 16.72
CA GLU A 167 -1.82 -3.14 16.41
C GLU A 167 -1.28 -4.09 15.33
N VAL A 168 -0.56 -3.56 14.33
CA VAL A 168 -0.01 -4.35 13.22
C VAL A 168 1.16 -5.18 13.71
N VAL A 169 2.04 -4.61 14.54
CA VAL A 169 3.14 -5.34 15.16
C VAL A 169 2.62 -6.48 16.03
N ASP A 170 1.61 -6.24 16.84
CA ASP A 170 0.99 -7.25 17.70
C ASP A 170 0.32 -8.35 16.87
N ALA A 171 -0.39 -8.00 15.79
CA ALA A 171 -1.00 -8.97 14.88
C ALA A 171 0.04 -9.84 14.18
N ILE A 172 1.13 -9.25 13.64
CA ILE A 172 2.23 -9.99 13.01
C ILE A 172 2.88 -10.95 14.01
N ALA A 173 3.14 -10.49 15.24
CA ALA A 173 3.73 -11.32 16.28
C ALA A 173 2.83 -12.50 16.66
N PHE A 174 1.51 -12.27 16.77
CA PHE A 174 0.53 -13.32 17.04
C PHE A 174 0.45 -14.33 15.89
N ALA A 175 0.35 -13.87 14.65
CA ALA A 175 0.30 -14.72 13.45
C ALA A 175 1.54 -15.63 13.36
N ASN A 176 2.72 -15.07 13.54
CA ASN A 176 3.97 -15.82 13.58
C ASN A 176 4.00 -16.83 14.74
N ARG A 177 3.52 -16.44 15.93
CA ARG A 177 3.49 -17.34 17.09
C ARG A 177 2.55 -18.52 16.88
N LYS A 178 1.39 -18.31 16.26
CA LYS A 178 0.47 -19.40 15.85
C LYS A 178 1.18 -20.34 14.88
N ASN A 179 1.83 -19.79 13.85
CA ASN A 179 2.52 -20.59 12.84
C ASN A 179 3.73 -21.37 13.41
N GLN A 180 4.50 -20.76 14.32
CA GLN A 180 5.62 -21.41 15.04
C GLN A 180 5.24 -22.73 15.69
N VAL A 181 4.03 -22.80 16.26
CA VAL A 181 3.56 -23.98 17.00
C VAL A 181 3.04 -25.06 16.05
N LEU A 182 2.39 -24.66 14.95
CA LEU A 182 1.67 -25.58 14.07
C LEU A 182 2.50 -26.03 12.85
N ASN A 183 3.17 -25.11 12.19
CA ASN A 183 3.91 -25.34 10.95
C ASN A 183 4.98 -24.25 10.74
N PRO A 184 6.09 -24.27 11.50
CA PRO A 184 7.10 -23.22 11.43
C PRO A 184 7.74 -23.17 10.04
N THR A 185 7.68 -22.01 9.39
CA THR A 185 8.31 -21.80 8.08
C THR A 185 9.33 -20.67 8.11
N SER A 186 10.49 -20.91 7.50
CA SER A 186 11.55 -19.89 7.40
C SER A 186 11.15 -18.71 6.51
N SER A 187 10.26 -18.93 5.53
CA SER A 187 9.74 -17.88 4.66
C SER A 187 8.87 -16.89 5.43
N LEU A 188 7.88 -17.35 6.20
CA LEU A 188 7.07 -16.48 7.04
C LEU A 188 7.93 -15.75 8.07
N ALA A 189 8.82 -16.47 8.76
CA ALA A 189 9.70 -15.86 9.75
C ALA A 189 10.60 -14.78 9.13
N LEU A 190 11.08 -14.96 7.89
CA LEU A 190 11.84 -13.94 7.18
C LEU A 190 10.99 -12.68 6.92
N GLU A 191 9.75 -12.84 6.44
CA GLU A 191 8.88 -11.69 6.20
C GLU A 191 8.45 -10.98 7.49
N VAL A 192 8.28 -11.70 8.59
CA VAL A 192 8.08 -11.11 9.92
C VAL A 192 9.26 -10.21 10.30
N LEU A 193 10.50 -10.65 10.06
CA LEU A 193 11.69 -9.85 10.34
C LEU A 193 11.77 -8.62 9.44
N ASN A 194 11.44 -8.76 8.15
CA ASN A 194 11.42 -7.63 7.20
C ASN A 194 10.35 -6.60 7.58
N ALA A 195 9.15 -7.05 7.93
CA ALA A 195 8.05 -6.18 8.34
C ALA A 195 8.38 -5.44 9.64
N PHE A 196 8.94 -6.13 10.63
CA PHE A 196 9.39 -5.49 11.86
C PHE A 196 10.52 -4.48 11.65
N GLU A 197 11.44 -4.76 10.74
CA GLU A 197 12.49 -3.81 10.35
C GLU A 197 11.88 -2.54 9.74
N ALA A 198 10.86 -2.67 8.88
CA ALA A 198 10.15 -1.52 8.28
C ALA A 198 9.29 -0.73 9.28
N LEU A 199 8.62 -1.42 10.20
CA LEU A 199 7.71 -0.82 11.18
C LEU A 199 8.43 -0.25 12.41
N ALA A 200 9.73 -0.54 12.58
CA ALA A 200 10.47 -0.20 13.80
C ALA A 200 10.40 1.29 14.16
N ASP A 201 10.39 2.20 13.19
CA ASP A 201 10.42 3.64 13.49
C ASP A 201 9.04 4.20 13.87
N VAL A 202 7.96 3.56 13.43
CA VAL A 202 6.56 3.94 13.75
C VAL A 202 5.97 3.16 14.92
N THR A 203 6.71 2.18 15.45
CA THR A 203 6.28 1.37 16.62
C THR A 203 6.60 2.12 17.91
N GLU A 204 5.59 2.37 18.74
CA GLU A 204 5.74 3.04 20.04
C GLU A 204 6.40 2.09 21.05
N ASN A 205 5.81 0.91 21.23
CA ASN A 205 6.27 -0.12 22.15
C ASN A 205 6.90 -1.30 21.42
N LYS A 206 8.23 -1.25 21.31
CA LYS A 206 9.04 -2.28 20.64
C LYS A 206 9.13 -3.61 21.39
N LYS A 207 8.50 -3.76 22.56
CA LYS A 207 8.61 -4.99 23.36
C LYS A 207 8.10 -6.21 22.61
N THR A 208 6.91 -6.16 22.02
CA THR A 208 6.34 -7.30 21.29
C THR A 208 7.25 -7.72 20.13
N MET A 209 7.71 -6.74 19.36
CA MET A 209 8.67 -6.93 18.27
C MET A 209 9.96 -7.61 18.77
N ILE A 210 10.60 -7.08 19.81
CA ILE A 210 11.85 -7.64 20.38
C ILE A 210 11.63 -9.08 20.86
N ASP A 211 10.54 -9.36 21.57
CA ASP A 211 10.24 -10.70 22.07
C ASP A 211 10.05 -11.70 20.92
N ALA A 212 9.34 -11.30 19.86
CA ALA A 212 9.12 -12.12 18.68
C ALA A 212 10.43 -12.39 17.91
N ILE A 213 11.27 -11.37 17.71
CA ILE A 213 12.56 -11.54 17.04
C ILE A 213 13.51 -12.42 17.86
N ALA A 214 13.52 -12.27 19.20
CA ALA A 214 14.33 -13.10 20.10
C ALA A 214 13.99 -14.59 19.95
N ARG A 215 12.70 -14.92 19.85
CA ARG A 215 12.24 -16.29 19.59
C ARG A 215 12.73 -16.79 18.24
N ILE A 216 12.57 -16.01 17.17
CA ILE A 216 13.06 -16.40 15.83
C ILE A 216 14.58 -16.65 15.85
N SER A 217 15.35 -15.82 16.56
CA SER A 217 16.82 -15.92 16.60
C SER A 217 17.33 -17.21 17.27
N THR A 218 16.54 -17.82 18.15
CA THR A 218 16.93 -18.97 18.96
C THR A 218 16.21 -20.27 18.55
N ASP A 219 15.19 -20.19 17.71
CA ASP A 219 14.41 -21.34 17.28
C ASP A 219 15.07 -22.08 16.11
N TYR A 220 15.52 -23.31 16.36
CA TYR A 220 16.25 -24.14 15.40
C TYR A 220 15.41 -24.71 14.25
N HIS A 221 14.07 -24.54 14.27
CA HIS A 221 13.24 -24.86 13.11
C HIS A 221 13.51 -23.94 11.91
N TYR A 222 14.03 -22.73 12.15
CA TYR A 222 14.38 -21.79 11.09
C TYR A 222 15.78 -22.04 10.56
N VAL A 223 16.01 -21.76 9.28
CA VAL A 223 17.35 -21.86 8.69
C VAL A 223 18.29 -20.81 9.28
N THR A 224 19.59 -21.12 9.32
CA THR A 224 20.63 -20.27 9.91
C THR A 224 20.61 -18.82 9.41
N PRO A 225 20.42 -18.53 8.10
CA PRO A 225 20.32 -17.13 7.63
C PRO A 225 19.20 -16.32 8.28
N VAL A 226 18.02 -16.93 8.52
CA VAL A 226 16.88 -16.26 9.17
C VAL A 226 17.19 -15.96 10.63
N ARG A 227 17.74 -16.94 11.36
CA ARG A 227 18.15 -16.73 12.76
C ARG A 227 19.23 -15.66 12.89
N GLN A 228 20.18 -15.62 11.95
CA GLN A 228 21.23 -14.59 11.91
C GLN A 228 20.66 -13.20 11.59
N LYS A 229 19.70 -13.08 10.67
CA LYS A 229 19.00 -11.80 10.43
C LYS A 229 18.27 -11.35 11.70
N ALA A 230 17.55 -12.24 12.37
CA ALA A 230 16.86 -11.94 13.63
C ALA A 230 17.83 -11.43 14.71
N TYR A 231 18.97 -12.10 14.89
CA TYR A 231 20.00 -11.68 15.83
C TYR A 231 20.57 -10.28 15.51
N LYS A 232 20.80 -9.97 14.23
CA LYS A 232 21.26 -8.64 13.79
C LYS A 232 20.21 -7.57 14.08
N LEU A 233 18.95 -7.85 13.78
CA LEU A 233 17.84 -6.92 14.01
C LEU A 233 17.65 -6.61 15.52
N LEU A 234 17.75 -7.62 16.38
CA LEU A 234 17.73 -7.41 17.85
C LEU A 234 18.81 -6.45 18.33
N LYS A 235 20.03 -6.59 17.79
CA LYS A 235 21.13 -5.68 18.14
C LYS A 235 20.85 -4.25 17.68
N GLN A 236 20.30 -4.08 16.49
CA GLN A 236 19.94 -2.76 15.96
C GLN A 236 18.89 -2.09 16.86
N LEU A 237 17.81 -2.80 17.21
CA LEU A 237 16.76 -2.28 18.08
C LEU A 237 17.26 -1.96 19.50
N SER A 238 18.15 -2.80 20.06
CA SER A 238 18.75 -2.58 21.38
C SER A 238 19.66 -1.35 21.40
N ASN A 239 20.49 -1.16 20.38
CA ASN A 239 21.40 -0.01 20.28
C ASN A 239 20.64 1.31 20.15
N ASN A 240 19.57 1.34 19.34
CA ASN A 240 18.74 2.53 19.17
C ASN A 240 18.03 2.93 20.47
N ALA A 241 17.56 1.95 21.25
CA ALA A 241 16.98 2.22 22.57
C ALA A 241 17.98 2.87 23.56
N ASN A 242 19.26 2.55 23.47
CA ASN A 242 20.31 3.12 24.33
C ASN A 242 20.72 4.56 23.90
N GLN A 243 20.67 4.86 22.61
CA GLN A 243 20.95 6.22 22.10
C GLN A 243 19.86 7.22 22.53
N ASN A 244 18.58 6.84 22.42
CA ASN A 244 17.47 7.71 22.86
C ASN A 244 17.52 8.02 24.37
N LYS A 245 17.96 7.08 25.20
CA LYS A 245 18.16 7.32 26.65
C LYS A 245 19.32 8.27 26.95
N SER A 246 20.39 8.23 26.15
CA SER A 246 21.56 9.10 26.32
C SER A 246 21.26 10.54 25.92
N ASN A 247 20.54 10.75 24.82
CA ASN A 247 20.15 12.08 24.35
C ASN A 247 19.17 12.79 25.30
N ASN A 248 18.21 12.07 25.90
CA ASN A 248 17.30 12.67 26.88
C ASN A 248 18.02 13.10 28.17
N LYS A 249 18.98 12.32 28.68
CA LYS A 249 19.76 12.69 29.88
C LYS A 249 20.63 13.93 29.69
N GLN A 250 21.09 14.20 28.47
CA GLN A 250 21.94 15.35 28.18
C GLN A 250 21.14 16.65 28.02
N SER A 251 19.85 16.55 27.66
CA SER A 251 18.92 17.69 27.61
C SER A 251 18.41 18.13 29.00
N ASP A 252 18.34 17.20 29.96
CA ASP A 252 17.80 17.46 31.30
C ASP A 252 18.84 18.04 32.28
N ASN A 253 20.14 17.82 32.01
CA ASN A 253 21.24 18.40 32.78
C ASN A 253 21.71 19.78 32.27
N GLY A 254 20.96 20.39 31.34
CA GLY A 254 21.28 21.68 30.71
C GLY A 254 20.45 22.88 31.18
N LYS A 255 19.69 22.75 32.28
CA LYS A 255 18.92 23.85 32.89
C LYS A 255 19.40 24.14 34.31
#